data_AF-J3DC49-F1
#
_entry.id   AF-J3DC49-F1
#
_cell.length_a   1.000
_cell.length_b   1.000
_cell.length_c   1.000
_cell.angle_alpha   90.00
_cell.angle_beta   90.00
_cell.angle_gamma   90.00
#
_symmetry.space_group_name_H-M   'P 1'
#
loop_
_entity.id
_entity.type
_entity.pdbx_description
1 polymer ?
#
loop_
_entity_poly.entity_id
_entity_poly.type
_entity_poly.pdbx_seq_one_letter_code
_entity_poly.pdbx_strand_id
1 'polypeptide(L)'
;MNTTQWLDLFGRAFHDMEKSLEQVLQLSSCREHWIQAQISLHAWFNDELEIWTDLPIGDRRKADLYALSEDGKPSMVAEVKCLGDISYAKCLDGDWSVRADVERLNAFECPTRLFILVIAKGERETNTGRRLREDEWVAGRECITVDLEFALVRMWAL
;
A
#
# COMPACT_ATOMS: atom_id res chain seq x y z
N MET A 1 0.86 -17.73 -3.12
CA MET A 1 1.89 -17.09 -2.26
C MET A 1 1.36 -16.89 -0.85
N ASN A 2 2.21 -17.05 0.17
CA ASN A 2 1.89 -16.70 1.55
C ASN A 2 2.17 -15.20 1.82
N THR A 3 1.78 -14.71 3.00
CA THR A 3 1.90 -13.29 3.38
C THR A 3 3.34 -12.77 3.37
N THR A 4 4.31 -13.55 3.83
CA THR A 4 5.73 -13.15 3.82
C THR A 4 6.25 -12.97 2.39
N GLN A 5 5.90 -13.90 1.49
CA GLN A 5 6.27 -13.79 0.08
C GLN A 5 5.67 -12.54 -0.60
N TRP A 6 4.45 -12.14 -0.21
CA TRP A 6 3.85 -10.89 -0.69
C TRP A 6 4.58 -9.65 -0.19
N LEU A 7 4.96 -9.63 1.10
CA LEU A 7 5.74 -8.53 1.68
C LEU A 7 7.10 -8.40 0.99
N ASP A 8 7.78 -9.52 0.73
CA ASP A 8 9.07 -9.55 0.03
C ASP A 8 8.94 -9.05 -1.42
N LEU A 9 7.91 -9.49 -2.16
CA LEU A 9 7.65 -9.02 -3.52
C LEU A 9 7.41 -7.51 -3.54
N PHE A 10 6.55 -6.99 -2.65
CA PHE A 10 6.29 -5.55 -2.61
C PHE A 10 7.50 -4.75 -2.17
N GLY A 11 8.29 -5.26 -1.22
CA GLY A 11 9.57 -4.65 -0.84
C GLY A 11 10.51 -4.48 -2.02
N ARG A 12 10.71 -5.55 -2.81
CA ARG A 12 11.51 -5.50 -4.05
C ARG A 12 10.91 -4.56 -5.09
N ALA A 13 9.60 -4.58 -5.29
CA ALA A 13 8.92 -3.69 -6.23
C ALA A 13 9.17 -2.21 -5.89
N PHE A 14 9.09 -1.83 -4.62
CA PHE A 14 9.36 -0.45 -4.18
C PHE A 14 10.81 -0.04 -4.40
N HIS A 15 11.79 -0.93 -4.19
CA HIS A 15 13.18 -0.67 -4.51
C HIS A 15 13.42 -0.51 -6.02
N ASP A 16 12.84 -1.39 -6.84
CA ASP A 16 13.01 -1.34 -8.30
C ASP A 16 12.41 -0.08 -8.93
N MET A 17 11.30 0.42 -8.37
CA MET A 17 10.64 1.64 -8.87
C MET A 17 11.18 2.94 -8.27
N GLU A 18 12.21 2.90 -7.42
CA GLU A 18 12.68 4.04 -6.60
C GLU A 18 12.79 5.36 -7.40
N LYS A 19 13.55 5.36 -8.51
CA LYS A 19 13.77 6.56 -9.33
C LYS A 19 12.47 7.14 -9.89
N SER A 20 11.55 6.28 -10.30
CA SER A 20 10.28 6.71 -10.89
C SER A 20 9.28 7.12 -9.81
N LEU A 21 9.31 6.45 -8.65
CA LEU A 21 8.47 6.78 -7.50
C LEU A 21 8.75 8.18 -6.98
N GLU A 22 10.01 8.59 -6.90
CA GLU A 22 10.38 9.96 -6.49
C GLU A 22 9.63 11.01 -7.32
N GLN A 23 9.63 10.85 -8.65
CA GLN A 23 8.94 11.74 -9.57
C GLN A 23 7.42 11.66 -9.42
N VAL A 24 6.88 10.46 -9.26
CA VAL A 24 5.44 10.23 -9.12
C VAL A 24 4.90 10.87 -7.86
N LEU A 25 5.65 10.88 -6.76
CA LEU A 25 5.22 11.49 -5.51
C LEU A 25 5.07 13.02 -5.60
N GLN A 26 5.70 13.66 -6.60
CA GLN A 26 5.53 15.09 -6.91
C GLN A 26 4.20 15.40 -7.65
N LEU A 27 3.52 14.37 -8.18
CA LEU A 27 2.26 14.55 -8.90
C LEU A 27 1.11 14.81 -7.93
N SER A 28 0.14 15.63 -8.34
CA SER A 28 -1.04 15.97 -7.53
C SER A 28 -2.16 14.92 -7.59
N SER A 29 -2.13 14.02 -8.58
CA SER A 29 -3.17 13.02 -8.82
C SER A 29 -2.60 11.69 -9.33
N CYS A 30 -3.37 10.61 -9.18
CA CYS A 30 -3.10 9.28 -9.76
C CYS A 30 -1.88 8.52 -9.22
N ARG A 31 -1.29 8.96 -8.11
CA ARG A 31 -0.10 8.34 -7.51
C ARG A 31 -0.35 6.89 -7.12
N GLU A 32 -1.44 6.62 -6.40
CA GLU A 32 -1.79 5.25 -5.98
C GLU A 32 -1.97 4.32 -7.18
N HIS A 33 -2.73 4.76 -8.20
CA HIS A 33 -2.93 3.97 -9.43
C HIS A 33 -1.63 3.70 -10.19
N TRP A 34 -0.70 4.66 -10.21
CA TRP A 34 0.60 4.45 -10.84
C TRP A 34 1.44 3.43 -10.06
N ILE A 35 1.46 3.53 -8.73
CA ILE A 35 2.17 2.59 -7.85
C ILE A 35 1.59 1.19 -8.02
N GLN A 36 0.26 1.06 -8.00
CA GLN A 36 -0.44 -0.20 -8.25
C GLN A 36 -0.01 -0.82 -9.60
N ALA A 37 0.00 -0.02 -10.67
CA ALA A 37 0.43 -0.49 -11.99
C ALA A 37 1.90 -0.93 -12.01
N GLN A 38 2.81 -0.21 -11.36
CA GLN A 38 4.21 -0.62 -11.28
C GLN A 38 4.41 -1.91 -10.48
N ILE A 39 3.67 -2.08 -9.38
CA ILE A 39 3.69 -3.33 -8.61
C ILE A 39 3.24 -4.50 -9.50
N SER A 40 2.15 -4.33 -10.26
CA SER A 40 1.69 -5.34 -11.21
C SER A 40 2.73 -5.66 -12.30
N LEU A 41 3.39 -4.64 -12.86
CA LEU A 41 4.43 -4.85 -13.87
C LEU A 41 5.66 -5.55 -13.30
N HIS A 42 6.11 -5.16 -12.10
CA HIS A 42 7.22 -5.83 -11.42
C HIS A 42 6.90 -7.31 -11.20
N ALA A 43 5.72 -7.62 -10.64
CA ALA A 43 5.30 -8.99 -10.39
C ALA A 43 5.27 -9.83 -11.68
N TRP A 44 4.75 -9.27 -12.77
CA TRP A 44 4.67 -9.96 -14.06
C TRP A 44 6.06 -10.24 -14.65
N PHE A 45 6.92 -9.22 -14.73
CA PHE A 45 8.20 -9.35 -15.42
C PHE A 45 9.29 -10.06 -14.62
N ASN A 46 9.21 -10.02 -13.28
CA ASN A 46 10.26 -10.58 -12.42
C ASN A 46 9.86 -11.87 -11.70
N ASP A 47 8.56 -12.08 -11.47
CA ASP A 47 8.06 -13.21 -10.66
C ASP A 47 7.02 -14.08 -11.40
N GLU A 48 6.73 -13.78 -12.67
CA GLU A 48 5.71 -14.45 -13.49
C GLU A 48 4.33 -14.50 -12.81
N LEU A 49 4.03 -13.47 -12.02
CA LEU A 49 2.82 -13.39 -11.20
C LEU A 49 1.89 -12.27 -11.67
N GLU A 50 0.61 -12.58 -11.79
CA GLU A 50 -0.42 -11.62 -12.15
C GLU A 50 -1.01 -10.92 -10.93
N ILE A 51 -0.91 -9.59 -10.90
CA ILE A 51 -1.62 -8.72 -9.95
C ILE A 51 -2.48 -7.76 -10.74
N TRP A 52 -3.74 -7.66 -10.36
CA TRP A 52 -4.77 -6.92 -11.07
C TRP A 52 -5.41 -5.87 -10.15
N THR A 53 -6.11 -4.89 -10.75
CA THR A 53 -6.57 -3.69 -10.03
C THR A 53 -8.07 -3.41 -10.15
N ASP A 54 -8.86 -4.23 -10.85
CA ASP A 54 -10.21 -3.88 -11.30
C ASP A 54 -11.33 -4.79 -10.80
N LEU A 55 -11.06 -5.74 -9.91
CA LEU A 55 -12.05 -6.70 -9.46
C LEU A 55 -12.71 -6.26 -8.13
N PRO A 56 -14.05 -6.41 -8.02
CA PRO A 56 -14.76 -6.10 -6.79
C PRO A 56 -14.56 -7.15 -5.69
N ILE A 57 -14.29 -6.70 -4.47
CA ILE A 57 -14.22 -7.51 -3.25
C ILE A 57 -15.34 -7.12 -2.27
N GLY A 58 -15.85 -8.10 -1.51
CA GLY A 58 -16.92 -7.89 -0.53
C GLY A 58 -18.17 -7.24 -1.13
N ASP A 59 -18.60 -6.12 -0.55
CA ASP A 59 -19.77 -5.30 -0.95
C ASP A 59 -19.57 -4.54 -2.28
N ARG A 60 -18.95 -5.17 -3.28
CA ARG A 60 -18.65 -4.60 -4.60
C ARG A 60 -17.70 -3.40 -4.57
N ARG A 61 -16.90 -3.23 -3.52
CA ARG A 61 -15.82 -2.24 -3.52
C ARG A 61 -14.66 -2.75 -4.36
N LYS A 62 -14.09 -1.88 -5.19
CA LYS A 62 -12.93 -2.19 -6.03
C LYS A 62 -11.74 -2.50 -5.11
N ALA A 63 -11.11 -3.67 -5.31
CA ALA A 63 -9.82 -3.93 -4.69
C ALA A 63 -8.74 -3.10 -5.38
N ASP A 64 -7.81 -2.57 -4.60
CA ASP A 64 -6.62 -1.90 -5.13
C ASP A 64 -5.72 -2.89 -5.87
N LEU A 65 -5.31 -3.96 -5.18
CA LEU A 65 -4.52 -5.05 -5.74
C LEU A 65 -5.13 -6.40 -5.35
N TYR A 66 -5.35 -7.25 -6.34
CA TYR A 66 -5.82 -8.62 -6.15
C TYR A 66 -5.05 -9.60 -7.02
N ALA A 67 -5.04 -10.87 -6.62
CA ALA A 67 -4.47 -11.98 -7.38
C ALA A 67 -5.46 -13.15 -7.41
N LEU A 68 -5.33 -14.01 -8.41
CA LEU A 68 -6.08 -15.27 -8.46
C LEU A 68 -5.34 -16.34 -7.67
N SER A 69 -6.06 -17.08 -6.82
CA SER A 69 -5.55 -18.32 -6.24
C SER A 69 -5.47 -19.43 -7.30
N GLU A 70 -4.85 -20.56 -6.95
CA GLU A 70 -4.72 -21.71 -7.84
C GLU A 70 -6.08 -22.28 -8.30
N ASP A 71 -7.14 -22.13 -7.50
CA ASP A 71 -8.51 -22.48 -7.85
C ASP A 71 -9.25 -21.38 -8.63
N GLY A 72 -8.54 -20.37 -9.11
CA GLY A 72 -9.05 -19.28 -9.95
C GLY A 72 -9.92 -18.26 -9.19
N LYS A 73 -9.93 -18.29 -7.85
CA LYS A 73 -10.71 -17.33 -7.06
C LYS A 73 -9.92 -16.04 -6.84
N PRO A 74 -10.54 -14.88 -7.02
CA PRO A 74 -9.89 -13.63 -6.69
C PRO A 74 -9.76 -13.48 -5.18
N SER A 75 -8.57 -13.07 -4.75
CA SER A 75 -8.30 -12.64 -3.38
C SER A 75 -7.67 -11.26 -3.44
N MET A 76 -8.15 -10.35 -2.59
CA MET A 76 -7.40 -9.13 -2.30
C MET A 76 -5.98 -9.51 -1.84
N VAL A 77 -5.02 -8.67 -2.19
CA VAL A 77 -3.64 -8.81 -1.71
C VAL A 77 -3.22 -7.56 -0.96
N ALA A 78 -3.49 -6.37 -1.50
CA ALA A 78 -3.08 -5.13 -0.88
C ALA A 78 -3.98 -3.94 -1.19
N GLU A 79 -3.97 -2.98 -0.27
CA GLU A 79 -4.40 -1.61 -0.50
C GLU A 79 -3.22 -0.64 -0.37
N VAL A 80 -3.14 0.33 -1.28
CA VAL A 80 -2.03 1.29 -1.34
C VAL A 80 -2.55 2.68 -1.07
N LYS A 81 -1.99 3.34 -0.06
CA LYS A 81 -2.29 4.73 0.29
C LYS A 81 -1.05 5.61 0.15
N CYS A 82 -1.17 6.75 -0.54
CA CYS A 82 -0.09 7.71 -0.67
C CYS A 82 -0.37 8.99 0.12
N LEU A 83 0.41 9.24 1.17
CA LEU A 83 0.33 10.41 2.03
C LEU A 83 1.72 11.03 2.22
N GLY A 84 1.80 12.15 2.92
CA GLY A 84 3.08 12.79 3.23
C GLY A 84 2.94 13.95 4.20
N ASP A 85 4.03 14.68 4.37
CA ASP A 85 4.13 15.80 5.32
C ASP A 85 3.08 16.90 5.11
N ILE A 86 2.68 17.16 3.87
CA ILE A 86 1.68 18.18 3.54
C ILE A 86 0.23 17.64 3.52
N SER A 87 0.02 16.36 3.85
CA SER A 87 -1.32 15.79 3.94
C SER A 87 -2.14 16.45 5.06
N TYR A 88 -3.44 16.58 4.83
CA TYR A 88 -4.35 17.12 5.83
C TYR A 88 -4.47 16.17 7.03
N ALA A 89 -4.60 16.70 8.24
CA ALA A 89 -4.74 15.89 9.45
C ALA A 89 -5.95 14.93 9.42
N LYS A 90 -7.03 15.28 8.68
CA LYS A 90 -8.19 14.39 8.44
C LYS A 90 -7.84 13.08 7.71
N CYS A 91 -6.67 13.01 7.09
CA CYS A 91 -6.15 11.77 6.50
C CYS A 91 -5.69 10.77 7.57
N LEU A 92 -5.49 11.21 8.82
CA LEU A 92 -5.09 10.37 9.95
C LEU A 92 -6.29 9.82 10.71
N ASP A 93 -7.27 10.68 10.96
CA ASP A 93 -8.43 10.39 11.80
C ASP A 93 -9.71 10.91 11.09
N GLY A 94 -10.65 10.01 10.75
CA GLY A 94 -11.90 10.29 10.03
C GLY A 94 -12.34 9.19 9.06
N ASP A 95 -13.52 9.31 8.44
CA ASP A 95 -14.14 8.25 7.61
C ASP A 95 -13.34 7.83 6.35
N TRP A 96 -12.36 8.64 5.95
CA TRP A 96 -11.49 8.42 4.78
C TRP A 96 -10.00 8.41 5.15
N SER A 97 -9.71 8.11 6.41
CA SER A 97 -8.38 8.14 7.01
C SER A 97 -7.65 6.79 6.96
N VAL A 98 -6.37 6.80 7.30
CA VAL A 98 -5.56 5.59 7.49
C VAL A 98 -6.24 4.61 8.46
N ARG A 99 -6.81 5.10 9.58
CA ARG A 99 -7.50 4.24 10.55
C ARG A 99 -8.74 3.58 9.94
N ALA A 100 -9.57 4.37 9.24
CA ALA A 100 -10.78 3.86 8.61
C ALA A 100 -10.46 2.85 7.49
N ASP A 101 -9.38 3.07 6.74
CA ASP A 101 -8.91 2.12 5.72
C ASP A 101 -8.47 0.80 6.35
N VAL A 102 -7.68 0.84 7.43
CA VAL A 102 -7.26 -0.37 8.19
C VAL A 102 -8.46 -1.11 8.80
N GLU A 103 -9.36 -0.41 9.48
CA GLU A 103 -10.56 -1.01 10.08
C GLU A 103 -11.43 -1.69 9.03
N ARG A 104 -11.64 -1.03 7.89
CA ARG A 104 -12.38 -1.59 6.77
C ARG A 104 -11.71 -2.84 6.20
N LEU A 105 -10.40 -2.81 5.97
CA LEU A 105 -9.67 -3.95 5.42
C LEU A 105 -9.71 -5.17 6.35
N ASN A 106 -9.66 -4.96 7.66
CA ASN A 106 -9.82 -6.04 8.66
C ASN A 106 -11.18 -6.75 8.55
N ALA A 107 -12.22 -6.09 8.03
CA ALA A 107 -13.54 -6.68 7.89
C ALA A 107 -13.69 -7.63 6.69
N PHE A 108 -12.77 -7.62 5.72
CA PHE A 108 -12.84 -8.51 4.54
C PHE A 108 -12.20 -9.85 4.84
N GLU A 109 -12.88 -10.98 4.67
CA GLU A 109 -12.24 -12.30 4.80
C GLU A 109 -11.42 -12.65 3.55
N CYS A 110 -10.09 -12.50 3.61
CA CYS A 110 -9.16 -12.89 2.55
C CYS A 110 -7.90 -13.55 3.15
N PRO A 111 -7.27 -14.54 2.47
CA PRO A 111 -6.06 -15.21 2.94
C PRO A 111 -4.85 -14.30 3.19
N THR A 112 -4.72 -13.20 2.44
CA THR A 112 -3.70 -12.17 2.68
C THR A 112 -4.33 -10.81 2.44
N ARG A 113 -4.02 -9.85 3.33
CA ARG A 113 -4.57 -8.49 3.31
C ARG A 113 -3.46 -7.57 3.75
N LEU A 114 -2.81 -6.90 2.80
CA LEU A 114 -1.76 -5.95 3.12
C LEU A 114 -2.30 -4.54 3.09
N PHE A 115 -1.93 -3.73 4.08
CA PHE A 115 -2.08 -2.29 4.01
C PHE A 115 -0.70 -1.68 3.76
N ILE A 116 -0.58 -0.89 2.71
CA ILE A 116 0.68 -0.26 2.28
C ILE A 116 0.51 1.24 2.33
N LEU A 117 1.28 1.89 3.20
CA LEU A 117 1.31 3.34 3.34
C LEU A 117 2.63 3.87 2.79
N VAL A 118 2.55 4.57 1.66
CA VAL A 118 3.68 5.29 1.05
C VAL A 118 3.68 6.72 1.58
N ILE A 119 4.71 7.09 2.33
CA ILE A 119 4.80 8.38 3.04
C ILE A 119 5.93 9.22 2.41
N ALA A 120 5.56 10.09 1.48
CA ALA A 120 6.50 11.05 0.89
C ALA A 120 7.13 11.93 1.97
N LYS A 121 8.46 12.12 1.92
CA LYS A 121 9.20 13.03 2.79
C LYS A 121 9.14 14.44 2.19
N GLY A 122 8.67 15.40 2.97
CA GLY A 122 8.73 16.81 2.62
C GLY A 122 10.08 17.44 2.97
N GLU A 123 10.31 18.67 2.53
CA GLU A 123 11.50 19.47 2.93
C GLU A 123 11.60 19.66 4.45
N ARG A 124 10.44 19.65 5.13
CA ARG A 124 10.33 19.74 6.59
C ARG A 124 9.30 18.75 7.08
N GLU A 125 9.62 18.04 8.15
CA GLU A 125 8.67 17.17 8.81
C GLU A 125 7.56 17.97 9.50
N THR A 126 6.31 17.62 9.21
CA THR A 126 5.15 18.16 9.93
C THR A 126 4.67 17.19 11.00
N ASN A 127 3.80 17.65 11.90
CA ASN A 127 3.14 16.74 12.85
C ASN A 127 2.35 15.62 12.15
N THR A 128 1.77 15.90 10.97
CA THR A 128 1.09 14.86 10.19
C THR A 128 2.10 13.83 9.69
N GLY A 129 3.21 14.27 9.09
CA GLY A 129 4.24 13.36 8.60
C GLY A 129 4.86 12.52 9.72
N ARG A 130 5.18 13.14 10.86
CA ARG A 130 5.67 12.42 12.05
C ARG A 130 4.71 11.32 12.47
N ARG A 131 3.43 11.65 12.65
CA ARG A 131 2.40 10.66 13.02
C ARG A 131 2.29 9.54 11.99
N LEU A 132 2.31 9.84 10.69
CA LEU A 132 2.31 8.81 9.65
C LEU A 132 3.47 7.82 9.81
N ARG A 133 4.66 8.30 10.19
CA ARG A 133 5.88 7.49 10.34
C ARG A 133 5.95 6.74 11.69
N GLU A 134 5.46 7.34 12.77
CA GLU A 134 5.69 6.86 14.13
C GLU A 134 4.47 6.17 14.76
N ASP A 135 3.24 6.59 14.42
CA ASP A 135 2.04 6.03 15.05
C ASP A 135 1.90 4.53 14.72
N GLU A 136 1.34 3.79 15.67
CA GLU A 136 0.86 2.42 15.48
C GLU A 136 -0.50 2.46 14.79
N TRP A 137 -0.51 2.17 13.48
CA TRP A 137 -1.73 2.17 12.67
C TRP A 137 -2.48 0.84 12.73
N VAL A 138 -1.77 -0.26 12.99
CA VAL A 138 -2.32 -1.62 13.04
C VAL A 138 -1.89 -2.29 14.33
N ALA A 139 -2.83 -2.43 15.26
CA ALA A 139 -2.54 -2.91 16.61
C ALA A 139 -1.98 -4.34 16.61
N GLY A 140 -0.81 -4.54 17.24
CA GLY A 140 -0.23 -5.87 17.45
C GLY A 140 0.23 -6.59 16.17
N ARG A 141 0.37 -5.86 15.06
CA ARG A 141 0.92 -6.40 13.80
C ARG A 141 2.31 -5.83 13.55
N GLU A 142 3.22 -6.69 13.11
CA GLU A 142 4.54 -6.27 12.67
C GLU A 142 4.43 -5.35 11.44
N CYS A 143 5.25 -4.29 11.43
CA CYS A 143 5.36 -3.37 10.32
C CYS A 143 6.67 -3.62 9.58
N ILE A 144 6.59 -3.94 8.29
CA ILE A 144 7.76 -4.01 7.41
C ILE A 144 7.92 -2.66 6.73
N THR A 145 9.14 -2.12 6.76
CA THR A 145 9.42 -0.79 6.21
C THR A 145 10.44 -0.86 5.08
N VAL A 146 10.17 -0.12 4.00
CA VAL A 146 11.16 0.22 2.98
C VAL A 146 11.48 1.69 3.12
N ASP A 147 12.68 2.00 3.60
CA ASP A 147 13.16 3.37 3.74
C ASP A 147 13.89 3.79 2.47
N LEU A 148 13.30 4.73 1.73
CA LEU A 148 13.86 5.34 0.54
C LEU A 148 14.30 6.76 0.91
N GLU A 149 15.26 7.34 0.18
CA GLU A 149 15.78 8.68 0.51
C GLU A 149 14.66 9.73 0.61
N PHE A 150 13.66 9.65 -0.28
CA PHE A 150 12.56 10.61 -0.42
C PHE A 150 11.21 10.12 0.13
N ALA A 151 11.09 8.87 0.59
CA ALA A 151 9.84 8.32 1.10
C ALA A 151 10.06 7.19 2.11
N LEU A 152 9.11 7.00 3.02
CA LEU A 152 9.04 5.79 3.85
C LEU A 152 7.82 5.00 3.42
N VAL A 153 8.02 3.74 3.01
CA VAL A 153 6.92 2.81 2.78
C VAL A 153 6.77 1.94 4.02
N ARG A 154 5.54 1.88 4.56
CA ARG A 154 5.19 1.03 5.70
C ARG A 154 4.15 0.01 5.25
N MET A 155 4.37 -1.26 5.56
CA MET A 155 3.51 -2.36 5.15
C MET A 155 3.10 -3.20 6.36
N TRP A 156 1.82 -3.57 6.42
CA TRP A 156 1.27 -4.41 7.47
C TRP A 156 0.43 -5.53 6.88
N ALA A 157 0.47 -6.70 7.49
CA ALA A 157 -0.48 -7.78 7.22
C ALA A 157 -1.65 -7.75 8.23
N LEU A 158 -2.88 -7.66 7.72
CA LEU A 158 -4.13 -7.49 8.45
C LEU A 158 -4.86 -8.81 8.72
#